data_AF-A0A9E6WAB7-F1
#
_entry.id   AF-A0A9E6WAB7-F1
#
_cell.length_a   1.000
_cell.length_b   1.000
_cell.length_c   1.000
_cell.angle_alpha   90.00
_cell.angle_beta   90.00
_cell.angle_gamma   90.00
#
_symmetry.space_group_name_H-M   'P 1'
#
loop_
_entity.id
_entity.type
_entity.pdbx_description
1 polymer ?
#
loop_
_entity_poly.entity_id
_entity_poly.type
_entity_poly.pdbx_seq_one_letter_code
_entity_poly.pdbx_strand_id
1 'polypeptide(L)'
;KTLMKDEVRANKDFFQYKEMNGKFTIESQDQEVRDPDTECDYTFVHFTLPLPSILLGGSVNVFGALTGWNANKSNEMTWNFDTSAYELTLLLKQGYYNYQYVYVPQGATSADHTNIEGSFWLTENDYQLFVYYSDFSARYDRLVGYRIFNSAEQ
;
A
#
# COMPACT_ATOMS: atom_id res chain seq x y z
N LYS A 1 5.43 -17.76 -3.72
CA LYS A 1 5.09 -17.69 -2.27
C LYS A 1 3.64 -17.24 -2.13
N THR A 2 2.78 -18.04 -1.52
CA THR A 2 1.36 -17.69 -1.33
C THR A 2 1.20 -17.08 0.06
N LEU A 3 0.57 -15.91 0.16
CA LEU A 3 0.25 -15.29 1.44
C LEU A 3 -0.96 -15.96 2.08
N MET A 4 -1.14 -15.72 3.39
CA MET A 4 -2.42 -16.02 4.03
C MET A 4 -3.51 -15.16 3.38
N LYS A 5 -4.75 -15.67 3.37
CA LYS A 5 -5.89 -14.90 2.86
C LYS A 5 -6.10 -13.70 3.78
N ASP A 6 -6.17 -12.53 3.18
CA ASP A 6 -6.46 -11.29 3.92
C ASP A 6 -7.96 -11.19 4.19
N GLU A 7 -8.36 -10.22 5.01
CA GLU A 7 -9.74 -10.01 5.39
C GLU A 7 -10.06 -8.51 5.39
N VAL A 8 -11.32 -8.17 5.09
CA VAL A 8 -11.82 -6.80 5.23
C VAL A 8 -11.76 -6.39 6.69
N ARG A 9 -11.14 -5.23 6.94
CA ARG A 9 -10.93 -4.67 8.29
C ARG A 9 -11.91 -3.55 8.60
N ALA A 10 -12.59 -2.98 7.60
CA ALA A 10 -13.51 -1.86 7.77
C ALA A 10 -14.62 -2.07 8.83
N ASN A 11 -15.07 -3.32 9.02
CA ASN A 11 -16.12 -3.68 9.98
C ASN A 11 -15.61 -4.36 11.26
N LYS A 12 -14.31 -4.28 11.53
CA LYS A 12 -13.69 -4.91 12.70
C LYS A 12 -13.27 -3.86 13.72
N ASP A 13 -13.08 -4.31 14.96
CA ASP A 13 -12.47 -3.47 15.98
C ASP A 13 -11.03 -3.13 15.59
N PHE A 14 -10.62 -1.90 15.91
CA PHE A 14 -9.26 -1.45 15.65
C PHE A 14 -8.26 -2.31 16.45
N PHE A 15 -7.24 -2.79 15.75
CA PHE A 15 -6.11 -3.51 16.35
C PHE A 15 -4.83 -2.73 16.07
N GLN A 16 -4.12 -2.34 17.13
CA GLN A 16 -2.85 -1.66 17.00
C GLN A 16 -1.74 -2.67 16.67
N TYR A 17 -1.05 -2.44 15.56
CA TYR A 17 0.15 -3.19 15.18
C TYR A 17 1.20 -2.21 14.67
N LYS A 18 2.47 -2.53 14.90
CA LYS A 18 3.58 -1.74 14.39
C LYS A 18 3.75 -2.02 12.90
N GLU A 19 3.76 -0.97 12.10
CA GLU A 19 3.93 -1.03 10.65
C GLU A 19 4.89 0.10 10.20
N MET A 20 5.06 0.29 8.89
CA MET A 20 6.07 1.15 8.27
C MET A 20 5.44 2.22 7.36
N ASN A 21 4.21 2.65 7.63
CA ASN A 21 3.39 3.53 6.81
C ASN A 21 3.39 3.11 5.33
N GLY A 22 3.08 1.83 5.06
CA GLY A 22 3.01 1.25 3.70
C GLY A 22 4.35 1.14 2.95
N LYS A 23 5.49 1.34 3.63
CA LYS A 23 6.84 1.14 3.07
C LYS A 23 7.22 -0.34 3.03
N PHE A 24 8.39 -0.62 2.45
CA PHE A 24 9.01 -1.94 2.47
C PHE A 24 10.51 -1.81 2.73
N THR A 25 11.14 -2.90 3.14
CA THR A 25 12.59 -3.04 3.23
C THR A 25 13.04 -4.33 2.55
N ILE A 26 14.13 -4.27 1.79
CA ILE A 26 14.75 -5.44 1.19
C ILE A 26 15.68 -6.04 2.23
N GLU A 27 15.39 -7.26 2.64
CA GLU A 27 16.14 -7.98 3.66
C GLU A 27 16.03 -9.48 3.44
N SER A 28 17.02 -10.21 3.96
CA SER A 28 17.03 -11.67 3.99
C SER A 28 17.19 -12.15 5.42
N GLN A 29 16.55 -13.29 5.74
CA GLN A 29 16.79 -14.01 7.00
C GLN A 29 17.99 -14.96 6.90
N ASP A 30 18.53 -15.14 5.70
CA ASP A 30 19.72 -15.95 5.47
C ASP A 30 20.96 -15.21 5.97
N GLN A 31 21.70 -15.86 6.86
CA GLN A 31 22.93 -15.31 7.46
C GLN A 31 24.09 -15.22 6.45
N GLU A 32 23.99 -15.91 5.31
CA GLU A 32 24.99 -15.84 4.25
C GLU A 32 24.86 -14.57 3.39
N VAL A 33 23.69 -13.92 3.41
CA VAL A 33 23.44 -12.68 2.68
C VAL A 33 24.13 -11.50 3.37
N ARG A 34 25.09 -10.89 2.68
CA ARG A 34 25.84 -9.71 3.13
C ARG A 34 25.28 -8.42 2.54
N ASP A 35 24.77 -8.48 1.31
CA ASP A 35 24.20 -7.34 0.60
C ASP A 35 22.81 -7.69 0.04
N PRO A 36 21.73 -7.39 0.79
CA PRO A 36 20.36 -7.64 0.35
C PRO A 36 20.00 -6.96 -0.98
N ASP A 37 20.68 -5.86 -1.34
CA ASP A 37 20.40 -5.14 -2.58
C ASP A 37 20.90 -5.86 -3.83
N THR A 38 21.86 -6.78 -3.70
CA THR A 38 22.41 -7.55 -4.83
C THR A 38 22.16 -9.05 -4.72
N GLU A 39 21.96 -9.58 -3.52
CA GLU A 39 21.91 -11.03 -3.26
C GLU A 39 20.48 -11.56 -3.03
N CYS A 40 19.51 -10.71 -2.70
CA CYS A 40 18.12 -11.16 -2.51
C CYS A 40 17.45 -11.53 -3.84
N ASP A 41 16.83 -12.70 -3.86
CA ASP A 41 16.07 -13.18 -5.02
C ASP A 41 14.69 -12.52 -5.17
N TYR A 42 14.12 -12.67 -6.36
CA TYR A 42 12.72 -12.35 -6.63
C TYR A 42 11.86 -13.60 -6.56
N THR A 43 10.65 -13.45 -6.01
CA THR A 43 9.65 -14.52 -5.98
C THR A 43 8.29 -13.98 -6.41
N PHE A 44 7.51 -14.81 -7.08
CA PHE A 44 6.10 -14.52 -7.32
C PHE A 44 5.33 -14.63 -6.01
N VAL A 45 4.75 -13.53 -5.55
CA VAL A 45 3.92 -13.43 -4.35
C VAL A 45 2.45 -13.41 -4.77
N HIS A 46 1.66 -14.32 -4.21
CA HIS A 46 0.23 -14.42 -4.49
C HIS A 46 -0.57 -13.77 -3.35
N PHE A 47 -1.31 -12.72 -3.69
CA PHE A 47 -2.23 -11.98 -2.83
C PHE A 47 -3.64 -12.52 -3.00
N THR A 48 -4.41 -12.57 -1.92
CA THR A 48 -5.79 -13.06 -1.94
C THR A 48 -6.64 -12.29 -0.96
N LEU A 49 -7.67 -11.61 -1.46
CA LEU A 49 -8.67 -10.90 -0.70
C LEU A 49 -10.06 -11.51 -0.96
N PRO A 50 -10.55 -12.41 -0.10
CA PRO A 50 -11.91 -12.92 -0.13
C PRO A 50 -12.92 -11.80 0.11
N LEU A 51 -13.98 -11.78 -0.70
CA LEU A 51 -15.14 -10.89 -0.51
C LEU A 51 -16.44 -11.69 -0.73
N PRO A 52 -17.57 -11.27 -0.15
CA PRO A 52 -18.84 -11.95 -0.37
C PRO A 52 -19.36 -11.82 -1.81
N SER A 53 -18.92 -10.78 -2.53
CA SER A 53 -19.34 -10.47 -3.89
C SER A 53 -18.31 -9.61 -4.61
N ILE A 54 -18.27 -9.72 -5.94
CA ILE A 54 -17.48 -8.81 -6.79
C ILE A 54 -17.94 -7.36 -6.62
N LEU A 55 -16.98 -6.43 -6.57
CA LEU A 55 -17.25 -4.99 -6.58
C LEU A 55 -17.43 -4.52 -8.03
N LEU A 56 -18.57 -3.89 -8.31
CA LEU A 56 -18.91 -3.36 -9.63
C LEU A 56 -18.56 -1.88 -9.73
N GLY A 57 -18.16 -1.45 -10.94
CA GLY A 57 -17.93 -0.04 -11.24
C GLY A 57 -16.55 0.49 -10.88
N GLY A 58 -15.56 -0.40 -10.74
CA GLY A 58 -14.18 -0.04 -10.40
C GLY A 58 -13.25 -1.24 -10.34
N SER A 59 -12.02 -1.01 -9.89
CA SER A 59 -10.98 -2.03 -9.72
C SER A 59 -10.52 -2.13 -8.27
N VAL A 60 -10.08 -3.32 -7.86
CA VAL A 60 -9.39 -3.52 -6.59
C VAL A 60 -7.90 -3.66 -6.88
N ASN A 61 -7.05 -2.95 -6.15
CA ASN A 61 -5.61 -2.93 -6.38
C ASN A 61 -4.85 -3.16 -5.08
N VAL A 62 -3.70 -3.85 -5.18
CA VAL A 62 -2.71 -3.89 -4.10
C VAL A 62 -1.94 -2.57 -4.12
N PHE A 63 -1.85 -1.90 -2.99
CA PHE A 63 -1.37 -0.52 -2.89
C PHE A 63 -0.35 -0.35 -1.77
N GLY A 64 0.69 0.45 -2.02
CA GLY A 64 1.75 0.76 -1.07
C GLY A 64 3.01 1.23 -1.79
N ALA A 65 4.12 1.38 -1.06
CA ALA A 65 5.41 1.72 -1.66
C ALA A 65 5.89 0.65 -2.66
N LEU A 66 5.47 -0.62 -2.49
CA LEU A 66 5.80 -1.71 -3.41
C LEU A 66 5.29 -1.50 -4.85
N THR A 67 4.26 -0.67 -5.02
CA THR A 67 3.68 -0.31 -6.32
C THR A 67 3.94 1.17 -6.63
N GLY A 68 4.84 1.81 -5.88
CA GLY A 68 5.14 3.23 -6.00
C GLY A 68 3.95 4.13 -5.69
N TRP A 69 3.07 3.73 -4.77
CA TRP A 69 1.87 4.47 -4.38
C TRP A 69 0.90 4.75 -5.54
N ASN A 70 0.85 3.83 -6.50
CA ASN A 70 -0.01 3.93 -7.68
C ASN A 70 -0.96 2.74 -7.78
N ALA A 71 -2.14 2.97 -8.36
CA ALA A 71 -3.09 1.93 -8.75
C ALA A 71 -3.20 1.93 -10.28
N ASN A 72 -2.72 0.86 -10.92
CA ASN A 72 -2.70 0.72 -12.37
C ASN A 72 -2.94 -0.77 -12.74
N LYS A 73 -2.83 -1.12 -14.02
CA LYS A 73 -3.11 -2.49 -14.45
C LYS A 73 -2.10 -3.54 -13.95
N SER A 74 -0.89 -3.18 -13.56
CA SER A 74 0.10 -4.16 -13.07
C SER A 74 -0.20 -4.64 -11.66
N ASN A 75 -0.97 -3.89 -10.87
CA ASN A 75 -1.37 -4.24 -9.51
C ASN A 75 -2.88 -4.35 -9.31
N GLU A 76 -3.63 -4.45 -10.40
CA GLU A 76 -5.07 -4.71 -10.37
C GLU A 76 -5.35 -6.18 -10.11
N MET A 77 -6.15 -6.45 -9.08
CA MET A 77 -6.56 -7.79 -8.72
C MET A 77 -7.71 -8.27 -9.60
N THR A 78 -7.72 -9.55 -9.91
CA THR A 78 -8.76 -10.18 -10.70
C THR A 78 -9.72 -10.95 -9.80
N TRP A 79 -11.02 -10.79 -10.01
CA TRP A 79 -12.02 -11.59 -9.31
C TRP A 79 -12.04 -13.02 -9.82
N ASN A 80 -11.90 -13.98 -8.90
CA ASN A 80 -12.01 -15.40 -9.17
C ASN A 80 -13.37 -15.90 -8.64
N PHE A 81 -14.23 -16.37 -9.56
CA PHE A 81 -15.58 -16.84 -9.22
C PHE A 81 -15.59 -18.16 -8.45
N ASP A 82 -14.59 -19.02 -8.65
CA ASP A 82 -14.52 -20.33 -8.00
C ASP A 82 -14.11 -20.19 -6.53
N THR A 83 -13.21 -19.26 -6.23
CA THR A 83 -12.69 -19.00 -4.87
C THR A 83 -13.43 -17.88 -4.14
N SER A 84 -14.28 -17.12 -4.85
CA SER A 84 -14.95 -15.92 -4.35
C SER A 84 -13.96 -14.93 -3.71
N ALA A 85 -12.88 -14.65 -4.43
CA ALA A 85 -11.81 -13.79 -3.95
C ALA A 85 -11.18 -12.97 -5.09
N TYR A 86 -10.63 -11.81 -4.74
CA TYR A 86 -9.71 -11.09 -5.58
C TYR A 86 -8.31 -11.71 -5.44
N GLU A 87 -7.68 -12.02 -6.55
CA GLU A 87 -6.36 -12.64 -6.62
C GLU A 87 -5.42 -11.81 -7.50
N LEU A 88 -4.17 -11.70 -7.07
CA LEU A 88 -3.10 -11.03 -7.82
C LEU A 88 -1.77 -11.72 -7.56
N THR A 89 -0.93 -11.79 -8.58
CA THR A 89 0.45 -12.25 -8.44
C THR A 89 1.40 -11.13 -8.81
N LEU A 90 2.30 -10.76 -7.91
CA LEU A 90 3.36 -9.78 -8.16
C LEU A 90 4.73 -10.43 -8.01
N LEU A 91 5.68 -10.06 -8.87
CA LEU A 91 7.09 -10.43 -8.70
C LEU A 91 7.73 -9.45 -7.73
N LEU A 92 8.07 -9.91 -6.52
CA LEU A 92 8.66 -9.07 -5.46
C LEU A 92 10.02 -9.61 -5.04
N LYS A 93 10.93 -8.71 -4.73
CA LYS A 93 12.23 -9.07 -4.15
C LYS A 93 12.05 -9.51 -2.69
N GLN A 94 12.87 -10.42 -2.18
CA GLN A 94 12.79 -10.83 -0.78
C GLN A 94 12.94 -9.62 0.16
N GLY A 95 12.08 -9.57 1.17
CA GLY A 95 12.02 -8.47 2.12
C GLY A 95 10.71 -8.42 2.91
N TYR A 96 10.58 -7.38 3.71
CA TYR A 96 9.39 -7.08 4.49
C TYR A 96 8.60 -5.96 3.80
N TYR A 97 7.30 -6.21 3.56
CA TYR A 97 6.43 -5.31 2.80
C TYR A 97 5.19 -4.97 3.59
N ASN A 98 4.86 -3.68 3.66
CA ASN A 98 3.51 -3.25 3.99
C ASN A 98 2.75 -2.93 2.71
N TYR A 99 1.50 -3.36 2.71
CA TYR A 99 0.56 -3.16 1.62
C TYR A 99 -0.84 -3.03 2.20
N GLN A 100 -1.72 -2.47 1.40
CA GLN A 100 -3.15 -2.40 1.66
C GLN A 100 -3.92 -2.63 0.38
N TYR A 101 -5.22 -2.86 0.50
CA TYR A 101 -6.13 -2.97 -0.64
C TYR A 101 -6.91 -1.68 -0.82
N VAL A 102 -6.96 -1.19 -2.06
CA VAL A 102 -7.73 0.00 -2.42
C VAL A 102 -8.70 -0.31 -3.54
N TYR A 103 -9.85 0.34 -3.50
CA TYR A 103 -10.84 0.35 -4.56
C TYR A 103 -10.70 1.65 -5.37
N VAL A 104 -10.64 1.54 -6.69
CA VAL A 104 -10.60 2.69 -7.61
C VAL A 104 -11.87 2.69 -8.43
N PRO A 105 -12.82 3.61 -8.17
CA PRO A 105 -14.01 3.75 -9.00
C PRO A 105 -13.63 4.05 -10.46
N GLN A 106 -14.45 3.58 -11.40
CA GLN A 106 -14.20 3.79 -12.82
C GLN A 106 -14.17 5.29 -13.16
N GLY A 107 -13.06 5.74 -13.74
CA GLY A 107 -12.85 7.15 -14.09
C GLY A 107 -12.41 8.04 -12.93
N ALA A 108 -12.24 7.50 -11.72
CA ALA A 108 -11.68 8.23 -10.60
C ALA A 108 -10.16 8.40 -10.74
N THR A 109 -9.65 9.51 -10.22
CA THR A 109 -8.21 9.78 -10.13
C THR A 109 -7.63 9.43 -8.76
N SER A 110 -8.47 9.06 -7.80
CA SER A 110 -8.10 8.75 -6.42
C SER A 110 -8.55 7.34 -6.04
N ALA A 111 -7.70 6.64 -5.29
CA ALA A 111 -8.02 5.35 -4.71
C ALA A 111 -8.68 5.51 -3.34
N ASP A 112 -9.66 4.67 -3.04
CA ASP A 112 -10.40 4.62 -1.78
C ASP A 112 -10.05 3.33 -1.01
N HIS A 113 -9.57 3.46 0.22
CA HIS A 113 -9.23 2.34 1.10
C HIS A 113 -10.32 2.06 2.15
N THR A 114 -11.23 3.02 2.39
CA THR A 114 -12.08 3.05 3.59
C THR A 114 -13.00 1.84 3.69
N ASN A 115 -13.55 1.37 2.57
CA ASN A 115 -14.49 0.24 2.57
C ASN A 115 -13.83 -1.13 2.76
N ILE A 116 -12.51 -1.24 2.56
CA ILE A 116 -11.76 -2.50 2.68
C ILE A 116 -10.93 -2.49 3.98
N GLU A 117 -10.09 -1.48 4.14
CA GLU A 117 -9.16 -1.37 5.28
C GLU A 117 -9.79 -0.68 6.50
N GLY A 118 -10.82 0.13 6.30
CA GLY A 118 -11.42 0.95 7.34
C GLY A 118 -10.78 2.34 7.47
N SER A 119 -11.32 3.12 8.39
CA SER A 119 -10.80 4.44 8.76
C SER A 119 -10.95 4.61 10.26
N PHE A 120 -9.85 4.45 11.00
CA PHE A 120 -9.83 4.52 12.46
C PHE A 120 -8.95 5.67 12.92
N TRP A 121 -9.45 6.51 13.83
CA TRP A 121 -8.70 7.68 14.30
C TRP A 121 -7.42 7.32 15.09
N LEU A 122 -7.36 6.10 15.63
CA LEU A 122 -6.22 5.56 16.38
C LEU A 122 -5.04 5.15 15.48
N THR A 123 -5.19 5.13 14.16
CA THR A 123 -4.11 4.72 13.26
C THR A 123 -2.94 5.70 13.32
N GLU A 124 -1.75 5.15 13.48
CA GLU A 124 -0.49 5.87 13.30
C GLU A 124 -0.30 6.17 11.80
N ASN A 125 -0.08 7.44 11.46
CA ASN A 125 0.19 7.89 10.09
C ASN A 125 1.26 8.98 10.08
N ASP A 126 2.14 8.93 9.08
CA ASP A 126 3.12 9.98 8.79
C ASP A 126 2.51 11.05 7.85
N TYR A 127 2.48 12.30 8.31
CA TYR A 127 2.04 13.46 7.54
C TYR A 127 3.25 14.31 7.12
N GLN A 128 3.38 14.57 5.82
CA GLN A 128 4.45 15.39 5.26
C GLN A 128 3.91 16.76 4.84
N LEU A 129 4.47 17.83 5.38
CA LEU A 129 4.11 19.20 5.06
C LEU A 129 5.20 19.83 4.21
N PHE A 130 4.82 20.28 3.02
CA PHE A 130 5.67 21.01 2.09
C PHE A 130 5.17 22.46 2.01
N VAL A 131 6.01 23.42 2.42
CA VAL A 131 5.69 24.84 2.37
C VAL A 131 6.38 25.44 1.15
N TYR A 132 5.59 25.83 0.17
CA TYR A 132 6.07 26.50 -1.04
C TYR A 132 5.86 28.01 -0.96
N TYR A 133 6.82 28.75 -1.51
CA TYR A 133 6.76 30.20 -1.65
C TYR A 133 7.01 30.57 -3.12
N SER A 134 6.08 31.31 -3.71
CA SER A 134 6.24 31.92 -5.03
C SER A 134 6.29 33.43 -4.88
N ASP A 135 7.41 34.03 -5.27
CA ASP A 135 7.53 35.48 -5.41
C ASP A 135 6.79 35.93 -6.68
N PHE A 136 6.31 37.17 -6.72
CA PHE A 136 5.69 37.75 -7.92
C PHE A 136 6.66 37.77 -9.13
N SER A 137 7.96 37.87 -8.87
CA SER A 137 9.02 37.87 -9.88
C SER A 137 9.58 36.47 -10.19
N ALA A 138 9.22 35.46 -9.39
CA ALA A 138 9.76 34.11 -9.55
C ALA A 138 9.13 33.39 -10.75
N ARG A 139 9.92 32.52 -11.38
CA ARG A 139 9.47 31.64 -12.48
C ARG A 139 9.21 30.20 -12.01
N TYR A 140 9.30 29.95 -10.71
CA TYR A 140 9.14 28.63 -10.11
C TYR A 140 8.76 28.74 -8.63
N ASP A 141 8.11 27.69 -8.12
CA ASP A 141 7.76 27.57 -6.71
C ASP A 141 8.97 27.08 -5.90
N ARG A 142 9.34 27.84 -4.85
CA ARG A 142 10.43 27.45 -3.96
C ARG A 142 9.88 26.64 -2.79
N LEU A 143 10.40 25.43 -2.57
CA LEU A 143 10.20 24.73 -1.31
C LEU A 143 11.01 25.43 -0.21
N VAL A 144 10.34 26.13 0.70
CA VAL A 144 10.95 26.92 1.79
C VAL A 144 10.85 26.24 3.15
N GLY A 145 10.04 25.19 3.27
CA GLY A 145 9.89 24.42 4.49
C GLY A 145 9.45 22.99 4.23
N TYR A 146 9.99 22.07 5.04
CA TYR A 146 9.61 20.65 5.05
C TYR A 146 9.54 20.17 6.49
N ARG A 147 8.44 19.52 6.86
CA ARG A 147 8.24 18.87 8.17
C ARG A 147 7.48 17.57 8.01
N ILE A 148 7.77 16.64 8.91
CA ILE A 148 7.03 15.39 9.06
C ILE A 148 6.45 15.39 10.48
N PHE A 149 5.19 14.96 10.61
CA PHE A 149 4.56 14.68 11.90
C PHE A 149 3.99 13.28 11.86
N ASN A 150 4.06 12.58 12.99
CA ASN A 150 3.44 11.28 13.16
C ASN A 150 2.29 11.40 14.16
N SER A 151 1.13 10.78 13.88
CA SER A 151 -0.04 10.89 14.74
C SER A 151 0.06 10.19 16.09
N ALA A 152 1.04 9.29 16.30
CA ALA A 152 1.28 8.64 17.59
C ALA A 152 2.14 9.49 18.55
N GLU A 153 2.87 10.50 18.06
CA GLU A 153 3.81 11.31 18.84
C GLU A 153 3.20 12.64 19.35
N GLN A 154 1.92 12.65 19.73
CA GLN A 154 1.26 13.85 20.31
C GLN A 154 1.71 14.16 21.73
#